data_AF-V5F6Y2-F1
#
_entry.id   AF-V5F6Y2-F1
#
_cell.length_a   1.000
_cell.length_b   1.000
_cell.length_c   1.000
_cell.angle_alpha   90.00
_cell.angle_beta   90.00
_cell.angle_gamma   90.00
#
_symmetry.space_group_name_H-M   'P 1'
#
loop_
_entity.id
_entity.type
_entity.pdbx_description
1 polymer ?
#
loop_
_entity_poly.entity_id
_entity_poly.type
_entity_poly.pdbx_seq_one_letter_code
_entity_poly.pdbx_strand_id
1 'polypeptide(L)' 'MPYKYNESRRYHFKKPTYRQTNYAEYNQSLRDRGRIDIWLSDDIIENWQTEQRSIPPPPYDDRTRLRKASRPPFL' A
#
# COMPACT_ATOMS: atom_id res chain seq x y z
N MET A 1 16.45 -26.97 32.36
CA MET A 1 15.68 -26.27 31.31
C MET A 1 15.02 -25.02 31.89
N PRO A 2 15.34 -23.81 31.39
CA PRO A 2 14.80 -22.54 31.90
C PRO A 2 13.27 -22.45 31.81
N TYR A 3 12.68 -23.24 30.90
CA TYR A 3 11.24 -23.27 30.66
C TYR A 3 10.44 -23.80 31.86
N LYS A 4 10.95 -24.77 32.64
CA LYS A 4 10.21 -25.41 33.74
C LYS A 4 10.17 -24.59 35.03
N TYR A 5 11.19 -23.77 35.31
CA TYR A 5 11.32 -23.09 36.61
C TYR A 5 10.43 -21.84 36.75
N ASN A 6 9.81 -21.39 35.66
CA ASN A 6 9.06 -20.13 35.61
C ASN A 6 7.57 -20.31 35.24
N GLU A 7 7.04 -21.53 35.42
CA GLU A 7 5.67 -21.89 35.08
C GLU A 7 4.64 -21.13 35.93
N SER A 8 4.90 -20.97 37.22
CA SER A 8 4.02 -20.22 38.14
C SER A 8 3.98 -18.71 37.89
N ARG A 9 5.01 -18.13 37.27
CA ARG A 9 5.10 -16.67 37.04
C ARG A 9 4.81 -16.26 35.61
N ARG A 10 4.55 -17.22 34.71
CA ARG A 10 4.27 -16.96 33.29
C ARG A 10 3.01 -16.13 33.06
N TYR A 11 2.02 -16.28 33.92
CA TYR A 11 0.76 -15.54 33.85
C TYR A 11 0.87 -14.06 34.25
N HIS A 12 2.02 -13.65 34.83
CA HIS A 12 2.27 -12.28 35.26
C HIS A 12 3.01 -11.43 34.22
N PHE A 13 3.47 -12.01 33.11
CA PHE A 13 4.08 -11.23 32.05
C PHE A 13 3.02 -10.41 31.32
N LYS A 14 3.02 -9.11 31.57
CA LYS A 14 2.25 -8.16 30.75
C LYS A 14 2.75 -8.28 29.32
N LYS A 15 1.86 -8.68 28.42
CA LYS A 15 2.16 -8.70 26.98
C LYS A 15 2.44 -7.25 26.56
N PRO A 16 3.62 -6.94 26.00
CA PRO A 16 3.86 -5.63 25.46
C PRO A 16 2.89 -5.39 24.29
N THR A 17 2.10 -4.31 24.38
CA THR A 17 1.26 -3.85 23.29
C THR A 17 2.10 -2.95 22.41
N TYR A 18 2.55 -3.47 21.26
CA TYR A 18 3.25 -2.66 20.27
C TYR A 18 2.23 -1.94 19.40
N ARG A 19 2.35 -0.61 19.29
CA ARG A 19 1.64 0.20 18.31
C ARG A 19 2.65 0.57 17.23
N GLN A 20 2.42 0.15 15.99
CA GLN A 20 3.26 0.56 14.87
C GLN A 20 3.09 2.06 14.62
N THR A 21 4.01 2.86 15.13
CA THR A 21 4.06 4.33 14.93
C THR A 21 4.73 4.71 13.61
N ASN A 22 5.60 3.84 13.09
CA ASN A 22 6.39 4.08 11.88
C ASN A 22 5.62 3.80 10.57
N TYR A 23 4.35 3.40 10.62
CA TYR A 23 3.62 3.00 9.39
C TYR A 23 3.62 4.07 8.28
N ALA A 24 3.56 5.35 8.66
CA ALA A 24 3.65 6.45 7.71
C ALA A 24 5.05 6.54 7.05
N GLU A 25 6.12 6.47 7.84
CA GLU A 25 7.51 6.48 7.35
C GLU A 25 7.83 5.28 6.46
N TYR A 26 7.35 4.09 6.85
CA TYR A 26 7.51 2.88 6.05
C TYR A 26 6.84 3.00 4.68
N ASN A 27 5.60 3.50 4.63
CA ASN A 27 4.89 3.74 3.37
C ASN A 27 5.56 4.81 2.50
N GLN A 28 6.07 5.88 3.12
CA GLN A 28 6.81 6.90 2.39
C GLN A 28 8.06 6.29 1.74
N SER A 29 8.81 5.45 2.47
CA SER A 29 9.96 4.76 1.92
C SER A 29 9.63 3.83 0.74
N LEU A 30 8.43 3.23 0.71
CA LEU A 30 7.97 2.41 -0.41
C LEU A 30 7.65 3.27 -1.64
N ARG A 31 7.05 4.45 -1.44
CA ARG A 31 6.81 5.44 -2.51
C ARG A 31 8.12 5.94 -3.09
N ASP A 32 9.09 6.23 -2.24
CA ASP A 32 10.39 6.74 -2.65
C ASP A 32 11.17 5.69 -3.46
N ARG A 33 11.08 4.40 -3.11
CA ARG A 33 11.67 3.30 -3.90
C ARG A 33 11.07 3.14 -5.29
N GLY A 34 9.81 3.55 -5.47
CA GLY A 34 9.10 3.50 -6.76
C GLY A 34 9.03 4.86 -7.46
N ARG A 35 9.69 5.89 -6.93
CA ARG A 35 9.61 7.23 -7.49
C ARG A 35 10.46 7.32 -8.74
N ILE A 36 9.82 7.68 -9.84
CA ILE A 36 10.47 7.93 -11.12
C ILE A 36 10.15 9.37 -11.50
N ASP A 37 11.18 10.21 -11.49
CA ASP A 37 11.09 11.60 -11.95
C ASP A 37 11.63 11.63 -13.39
N ILE A 38 10.80 12.07 -14.34
CA ILE A 38 11.15 12.15 -15.76
C ILE A 38 11.19 13.63 -16.15
N TRP A 39 12.30 14.05 -16.74
CA TRP A 39 12.43 15.38 -17.32
C TRP A 39 12.15 15.29 -18.82
N LEU A 40 11.18 16.07 -19.27
CA LEU A 40 10.83 16.21 -20.69
C LEU A 40 11.27 17.60 -21.13
N SER A 41 11.82 17.72 -22.33
CA SER A 41 12.10 19.03 -22.92
C SER A 41 10.82 19.71 -23.37
N ASP A 42 10.83 21.04 -23.41
CA ASP A 42 9.70 21.82 -23.90
C ASP A 42 9.31 21.41 -25.34
N ASP A 43 10.30 21.14 -26.20
CA ASP A 43 10.08 20.64 -27.57
C ASP A 43 9.26 19.34 -27.59
N ILE A 44 9.48 18.42 -26.65
CA ILE A 44 8.74 17.15 -26.57
C ILE A 44 7.30 17.39 -26.11
N ILE A 45 7.10 18.35 -25.21
CA ILE A 45 5.77 18.73 -24.73
C ILE A 45 4.98 19.40 -25.86
N GLU A 46 5.61 20.30 -26.61
CA GLU A 46 5.01 21.01 -27.74
C GLU A 46 4.63 20.07 -28.89
N ASN A 47 5.46 19.06 -29.15
CA ASN A 47 5.24 18.07 -30.20
C ASN A 47 4.54 16.79 -29.70
N TRP A 48 3.96 16.82 -28.50
CA TRP A 48 3.30 15.65 -27.92
C TRP A 48 2.03 15.31 -28.70
N GLN A 49 2.12 14.32 -29.58
CA GLN A 49 0.97 13.81 -30.34
C GLN A 49 0.35 12.61 -29.59
N THR A 50 -0.97 12.67 -29.36
CA THR A 50 -1.72 11.55 -28.81
C THR A 50 -2.71 11.02 -29.85
N GLU A 51 -2.65 9.73 -30.14
CA GLU A 51 -3.70 9.07 -30.89
C GLU A 51 -4.91 8.86 -29.98
N GLN A 52 -6.08 9.33 -30.41
CA GLN A 52 -7.35 8.97 -29.79
C GLN A 52 -7.48 7.45 -29.84
N ARG A 53 -7.43 6.79 -28.68
CA ARG A 53 -7.68 5.34 -28.60
C ARG A 53 -9.07 5.05 -29.15
N SER A 54 -9.15 4.34 -30.27
CA SER A 54 -10.42 3.86 -30.85
C SER A 54 -10.93 2.57 -30.20
N ILE A 55 -10.10 1.92 -29.39
CA ILE A 55 -10.43 0.65 -28.76
C ILE A 55 -11.43 0.92 -27.62
N PRO A 56 -12.65 0.36 -27.68
CA PRO A 56 -13.61 0.49 -26.58
C PRO A 56 -13.02 -0.14 -25.32
N PRO A 57 -13.31 0.42 -24.13
CA PRO A 57 -12.85 -0.18 -22.89
C PRO A 57 -13.29 -1.64 -22.82
N PRO A 58 -12.47 -2.53 -22.22
CA PRO A 58 -12.86 -3.93 -22.06
C PRO A 58 -14.23 -4.00 -21.37
N PRO A 59 -15.06 -5.00 -21.70
CA PRO A 59 -16.37 -5.16 -21.09
C PRO A 59 -16.25 -5.11 -19.56
N TYR A 60 -17.17 -4.41 -18.92
CA TYR A 60 -17.17 -4.25 -17.47
C TYR A 60 -17.26 -5.62 -16.78
N ASP A 61 -16.18 -6.08 -16.14
CA ASP A 61 -16.20 -7.32 -15.35
C ASP A 61 -16.83 -7.04 -13.98
N ASP A 62 -18.06 -7.53 -13.80
CA ASP A 62 -18.88 -7.34 -12.59
C ASP A 62 -18.24 -7.97 -11.32
N ARG A 63 -17.19 -8.79 -11.48
CA ARG A 63 -16.41 -9.36 -10.37
C ARG A 63 -15.64 -8.32 -9.55
N THR A 64 -15.44 -7.12 -10.09
CA THR A 64 -14.73 -6.03 -9.41
C THR A 64 -15.62 -5.24 -8.42
N ARG A 65 -16.95 -5.32 -8.55
CA ARG A 65 -17.89 -4.62 -7.65
C ARG A 65 -17.90 -5.20 -6.24
N LEU A 66 -17.77 -6.52 -6.10
CA LEU A 66 -17.80 -7.21 -4.80
C LEU A 66 -16.58 -6.90 -3.91
N ARG A 67 -15.46 -6.43 -4.48
CA ARG A 67 -14.28 -6.04 -3.70
C ARG A 67 -14.30 -4.60 -3.23
N LYS A 68 -14.98 -3.69 -3.94
CA LYS A 68 -15.10 -2.27 -3.53
C LYS A 68 -16.12 -2.06 -2.41
N ALA A 69 -17.17 -2.89 -2.34
CA ALA A 69 -18.19 -2.79 -1.30
C ALA A 69 -17.74 -3.23 0.10
N SER A 70 -16.65 -4.01 0.21
CA SER A 70 -16.17 -4.55 1.50
C SER A 70 -15.00 -3.78 2.12
N ARG A 71 -14.56 -2.65 1.55
CA ARG A 71 -13.49 -1.84 2.13
C ARG A 71 -14.12 -0.67 2.89
N PRO A 72 -14.14 -0.69 4.24
CA PRO A 72 -14.65 0.46 5.00
C PRO A 72 -13.77 1.69 4.72
N PRO A 73 -14.34 2.90 4.77
CA PRO A 73 -13.54 4.12 4.72
C PRO A 73 -12.59 4.12 5.91
N PHE A 74 -11.29 4.30 5.64
CA PHE A 74 -10.32 4.58 6.68
C PHE A 74 -10.71 5.94 7.30
N LEU A 75 -11.14 5.93 8.57
CA LEU A 75 -11.21 7.12 9.42
C LEU A 75 -9.79 7.56 9.79
#